data_AF-A0A8B6H8S9-F1
#
_entry.id   AF-A0A8B6H8S9-F1
#
_cell.length_a   1.000
_cell.length_b   1.000
_cell.length_c   1.000
_cell.angle_alpha   90.00
_cell.angle_beta   90.00
_cell.angle_gamma   90.00
#
_symmetry.space_group_name_H-M   'P 1'
#
loop_
_entity.id
_entity.type
_entity.pdbx_description
1 polymer ?
#
loop_
_entity_poly.entity_id
_entity_poly.type
_entity_poly.pdbx_seq_one_letter_code
_entity_poly.pdbx_strand_id
1 'polypeptide(L)'
;MASFKSSRQSSGGAIYLNGNIYTVASSEWERQPKKAMVVQGGIIIYVGSDEEAKNFYKSGEYEMYDLDGATVLPGIHDVHMHPLESGSEIGGTCELPRDLSPEDMIGLIKKQAPKQKGTNWVLGHGYSIEMMLKHIESGGRST
;
A
#
# COMPACT_ATOMS: atom_id res chain seq x y z
N MET A 1 13.14 -6.66 16.11
CA MET A 1 12.27 -7.03 14.98
C MET A 1 11.16 -7.91 15.52
N ALA A 2 9.92 -7.40 15.59
CA ALA A 2 8.77 -8.23 15.92
C ALA A 2 8.45 -9.10 14.70
N SER A 3 8.64 -10.42 14.84
CA SER A 3 8.35 -11.40 13.79
C SER A 3 6.86 -11.74 13.84
N PHE A 4 6.04 -11.08 13.03
CA PHE A 4 4.68 -11.53 12.78
C PHE A 4 4.72 -12.75 11.86
N LYS A 5 4.59 -13.94 12.45
CA LYS A 5 4.32 -15.16 11.68
C LYS A 5 2.88 -15.06 11.19
N SER A 6 2.70 -14.89 9.88
CA SER A 6 1.39 -15.12 9.25
C SER A 6 1.08 -16.61 9.36
N SER A 7 0.28 -16.98 10.37
CA SER A 7 -0.43 -18.24 10.39
C SER A 7 -1.64 -18.14 9.45
N ARG A 8 -1.94 -19.24 8.77
CA ARG A 8 -3.12 -19.43 7.92
C ARG A 8 -4.36 -18.86 8.63
N GLN A 9 -5.31 -18.32 7.86
CA GLN A 9 -6.67 -17.99 8.32
C GLN A 9 -7.16 -19.11 9.25
N SER A 10 -7.05 -18.90 10.55
CA SER A 10 -7.66 -19.77 11.53
C SER A 10 -9.13 -19.37 11.54
N SER A 11 -10.01 -20.36 11.50
CA SER A 11 -11.42 -20.19 11.85
C SER A 11 -11.62 -19.82 13.33
N GLY A 12 -10.53 -19.56 14.06
CA GLY A 12 -10.50 -19.25 15.49
C GLY A 12 -10.55 -17.75 15.77
N GLY A 13 -10.78 -17.40 17.03
CA GLY A 13 -10.73 -16.02 17.48
C GLY A 13 -9.31 -15.58 17.85
N ALA A 14 -9.07 -14.28 17.85
CA ALA A 14 -7.84 -13.66 18.34
C ALA A 14 -8.19 -12.51 19.30
N ILE A 15 -7.47 -12.43 20.42
CA ILE A 15 -7.53 -11.34 21.39
C ILE A 15 -6.19 -10.64 21.37
N TYR A 16 -6.19 -9.37 20.96
CA TYR A 16 -5.02 -8.50 20.99
C TYR A 16 -5.12 -7.58 22.22
N LEU A 17 -4.09 -7.55 23.05
CA LEU A 17 -4.04 -6.81 24.32
C LEU A 17 -2.86 -5.84 24.34
N ASN A 18 -2.86 -4.93 25.31
CA ASN A 18 -1.75 -4.02 25.62
C ASN A 18 -1.32 -3.19 24.39
N GLY A 19 -2.28 -2.75 23.58
CA GLY A 19 -2.05 -1.94 22.39
C GLY A 19 -2.41 -0.46 22.58
N ASN A 20 -2.13 0.32 21.54
CA ASN A 20 -2.72 1.64 21.31
C ASN A 20 -3.57 1.56 20.04
N ILE A 21 -4.85 1.23 20.21
CA ILE A 21 -5.77 0.90 19.11
C ILE A 21 -6.68 2.08 18.81
N TYR A 22 -6.53 2.65 17.61
CA TYR A 22 -7.31 3.79 17.16
C TYR A 22 -8.47 3.33 16.27
N THR A 23 -9.71 3.68 16.65
CA THR A 23 -10.92 3.24 15.93
C THR A 23 -11.43 4.23 14.90
N VAL A 24 -11.02 5.51 14.99
CA VAL A 24 -11.48 6.60 14.12
C VAL A 24 -13.02 6.72 14.10
N ALA A 25 -13.68 6.34 15.20
CA ALA A 25 -15.14 6.24 15.29
C ALA A 25 -15.83 7.54 15.75
N SER A 26 -15.08 8.54 16.21
CA SER A 26 -15.61 9.83 16.69
C SER A 26 -14.66 10.97 16.31
N SER A 27 -15.05 12.23 16.54
CA SER A 27 -14.21 13.40 16.25
C SER A 27 -13.02 13.60 17.19
N GLU A 28 -12.95 12.86 18.30
CA GLU A 28 -11.87 12.93 19.30
C GLU A 28 -11.14 11.58 19.44
N TRP A 29 -11.22 10.75 18.40
CA TRP A 29 -10.70 9.39 18.37
C TRP A 29 -9.22 9.28 18.74
N GLU A 30 -8.44 10.34 18.52
CA GLU A 30 -7.02 10.43 18.81
C GLU A 30 -6.69 10.55 20.30
N ARG A 31 -7.64 11.04 21.11
CA ARG A 31 -7.39 11.36 22.53
C ARG A 31 -7.47 10.14 23.45
N GLN A 32 -8.20 9.10 23.02
CA GLN A 32 -8.47 7.94 23.85
C GLN A 32 -8.38 6.63 23.05
N PRO A 33 -7.17 6.24 22.61
CA PRO A 33 -6.97 4.92 22.00
C PRO A 33 -7.37 3.82 22.97
N LYS A 34 -7.94 2.74 22.43
CA LYS A 34 -8.31 1.55 23.19
C LYS A 34 -7.09 0.66 23.39
N LYS A 35 -7.17 -0.26 24.35
CA LYS A 35 -6.06 -1.13 24.76
C LYS A 35 -6.13 -2.52 24.16
N ALA A 36 -7.34 -2.98 23.85
CA ALA A 36 -7.57 -4.30 23.33
C ALA A 36 -8.58 -4.36 22.19
N MET A 37 -8.45 -5.39 21.36
CA MET A 37 -9.35 -5.72 20.26
C MET A 37 -9.56 -7.24 20.22
N VAL A 38 -10.79 -7.68 19.98
CA VAL A 38 -11.13 -9.08 19.77
C VAL A 38 -11.65 -9.26 18.35
N VAL A 39 -11.06 -10.21 17.63
CA VAL A 39 -11.43 -10.58 16.26
C VAL A 39 -11.90 -12.02 16.25
N GLN A 40 -13.04 -12.29 15.64
CA GLN A 40 -13.56 -13.65 15.44
C GLN A 40 -13.99 -13.80 13.98
N GLY A 41 -13.44 -14.80 13.29
CA GLY A 41 -13.78 -15.04 11.88
C GLY A 41 -13.51 -13.84 10.95
N GLY A 42 -12.48 -13.05 11.25
CA GLY A 42 -12.14 -11.83 10.51
C GLY A 42 -13.00 -10.60 10.85
N ILE A 43 -13.94 -10.71 11.79
CA ILE A 43 -14.78 -9.60 12.24
C ILE A 43 -14.31 -9.10 13.60
N ILE A 44 -14.17 -7.80 13.76
CA ILE A 44 -13.92 -7.17 15.06
C ILE A 44 -15.23 -7.19 15.86
N ILE A 45 -15.25 -7.94 16.96
CA ILE A 45 -16.44 -8.09 17.81
C ILE A 45 -16.35 -7.25 19.09
N TYR A 46 -15.16 -6.75 19.44
CA TYR A 46 -14.94 -5.90 20.60
C TYR A 46 -13.69 -5.03 20.43
N VAL A 47 -13.74 -3.79 20.91
CA VAL A 47 -12.58 -2.90 21.07
C VAL A 47 -12.76 -2.09 22.36
N GLY A 48 -11.77 -2.13 23.25
CA GLY A 48 -11.89 -1.45 24.55
C GLY A 48 -10.72 -1.73 25.50
N SER A 49 -11.03 -2.13 26.74
CA SER A 49 -10.04 -2.39 27.79
C SER A 49 -9.47 -3.81 27.72
N ASP A 50 -8.24 -4.00 28.22
CA ASP A 50 -7.62 -5.33 28.31
C ASP A 50 -8.41 -6.29 29.20
N GLU A 51 -8.98 -5.76 30.29
CA GLU A 51 -9.74 -6.55 31.27
C GLU A 51 -11.01 -7.14 30.67
N GLU A 52 -11.79 -6.32 29.96
CA GLU A 52 -13.02 -6.77 29.30
C GLU A 52 -12.72 -7.69 28.12
N ALA A 53 -11.65 -7.42 27.35
CA ALA A 53 -11.26 -8.29 26.24
C ALA A 53 -10.87 -9.70 26.70
N LYS A 54 -10.21 -9.84 27.86
CA LYS A 54 -9.86 -11.15 28.45
C LYS A 54 -11.08 -12.00 28.79
N ASN A 55 -12.27 -11.42 28.97
CA ASN A 55 -13.48 -12.19 29.24
C ASN A 55 -13.92 -13.06 28.04
N PHE A 56 -13.54 -12.69 26.81
CA PHE A 56 -13.82 -13.49 25.62
C PHE A 56 -13.05 -14.81 25.60
N TYR A 57 -11.89 -14.88 26.25
CA TYR A 57 -11.14 -16.14 26.35
C TYR A 57 -11.92 -17.23 27.11
N LYS A 58 -12.83 -16.84 28.00
CA LYS A 58 -13.65 -17.78 28.77
C LYS A 58 -14.80 -18.39 27.95
N SER A 59 -15.14 -17.82 26.80
CA SER A 59 -16.32 -18.20 26.01
C SER A 59 -16.01 -18.95 24.72
N GLY A 60 -14.74 -19.23 24.40
CA GLY A 60 -14.37 -19.99 23.21
C GLY A 60 -12.87 -20.16 22.99
N GLU A 61 -12.49 -20.66 21.82
CA GLU A 61 -11.09 -20.83 21.42
C GLU A 61 -10.55 -19.53 20.80
N TYR A 62 -9.78 -18.79 21.60
CA TYR A 62 -9.08 -17.57 21.18
C TYR A 62 -7.58 -17.69 21.37
N GLU A 63 -6.81 -17.28 20.37
CA GLU A 63 -5.37 -17.02 20.51
C GLU A 63 -5.16 -15.63 21.12
N MET A 64 -4.24 -15.52 22.07
CA MET A 64 -3.95 -14.26 22.75
C MET A 64 -2.61 -13.69 22.28
N TYR A 65 -2.63 -12.40 21.93
CA TYR A 65 -1.49 -11.66 21.42
C TYR A 65 -1.25 -10.43 22.32
N ASP A 66 -0.08 -10.35 22.94
CA ASP A 66 0.40 -9.12 23.58
C ASP A 66 1.03 -8.22 22.52
N LEU A 67 0.53 -6.99 22.40
CA LEU A 67 1.04 -6.02 21.43
C LEU A 67 2.24 -5.22 21.93
N ASP A 68 2.65 -5.36 23.20
CA ASP A 68 3.81 -4.66 23.78
C ASP A 68 3.76 -3.14 23.58
N GLY A 69 2.58 -2.54 23.75
CA GLY A 69 2.35 -1.11 23.54
C GLY A 69 2.28 -0.67 22.08
N ALA A 70 2.34 -1.59 21.11
CA ALA A 70 2.30 -1.26 19.69
C ALA A 70 0.98 -0.59 19.28
N THR A 71 1.06 0.23 18.24
CA THR A 71 -0.08 0.95 17.68
C THR A 71 -0.80 0.13 16.63
N VAL A 72 -2.14 0.09 16.73
CA VAL A 72 -3.02 -0.49 15.71
C VAL A 72 -3.84 0.63 15.11
N LEU A 73 -3.81 0.72 13.78
CA LEU A 73 -4.59 1.64 12.98
C LEU A 73 -5.54 0.84 12.08
N PRO A 74 -6.66 1.44 11.63
CA PRO A 74 -7.42 0.89 10.53
C PRO A 74 -6.50 0.68 9.30
N GLY A 75 -6.76 -0.38 8.56
CA GLY A 75 -6.06 -0.61 7.29
C GLY A 75 -6.24 0.58 6.35
N ILE A 76 -5.20 0.91 5.59
CA ILE A 76 -5.29 1.98 4.58
C ILE A 76 -6.29 1.53 3.52
N HIS A 77 -7.31 2.35 3.30
CA HIS A 77 -8.29 2.16 2.24
C HIS A 77 -8.05 3.20 1.15
N ASP A 78 -7.45 2.78 0.05
CA ASP A 78 -7.22 3.62 -1.12
C ASP A 78 -8.43 3.50 -2.07
N VAL A 79 -9.16 4.61 -2.23
CA VAL A 79 -10.37 4.66 -3.08
C VAL A 79 -10.06 4.92 -4.55
N HIS A 80 -8.81 5.23 -4.89
CA HIS A 80 -8.41 5.52 -6.26
C HIS A 80 -6.97 5.08 -6.52
N MET A 81 -6.86 3.92 -7.16
CA MET A 81 -5.58 3.30 -7.48
C MET A 81 -5.54 2.79 -8.92
N HIS A 82 -4.33 2.71 -9.46
CA HIS A 82 -4.00 2.16 -10.77
C HIS A 82 -3.11 0.92 -10.63
N PRO A 83 -3.60 -0.19 -10.03
CA PRO A 83 -2.77 -1.34 -9.68
C PRO A 83 -2.21 -2.08 -10.89
N LEU A 84 -2.96 -2.11 -12.00
CA LEU A 84 -2.52 -2.79 -13.21
C LEU A 84 -1.41 -1.99 -13.88
N GLU A 85 -1.51 -0.67 -13.90
CA GLU A 85 -0.49 0.21 -14.45
C GLU A 85 0.76 0.26 -13.55
N SER A 86 0.58 0.22 -12.23
CA SER A 86 1.69 0.31 -11.26
C SER A 86 2.43 -1.01 -11.05
N GLY A 87 1.72 -2.15 -11.14
CA GLY A 87 2.24 -3.47 -10.77
C GLY A 87 2.56 -4.39 -11.93
N SER A 88 2.36 -3.95 -13.18
CA SER A 88 2.58 -4.80 -14.35
C SER A 88 3.35 -4.09 -15.45
N GLU A 89 3.97 -4.89 -16.33
CA GLU A 89 4.61 -4.39 -17.55
C GLU A 89 3.60 -3.78 -18.56
N ILE A 90 2.28 -3.82 -18.28
CA ILE A 90 1.22 -3.25 -19.14
C ILE A 90 1.36 -1.72 -19.24
N GLY A 91 1.86 -1.04 -18.19
CA GLY A 91 2.16 0.39 -18.22
C GLY A 91 3.31 0.77 -19.16
N GLY A 92 3.98 -0.23 -19.74
CA GLY A 92 5.10 -0.08 -20.64
C GLY A 92 6.42 -0.46 -20.00
N THR A 93 7.33 -0.96 -20.83
CA THR A 93 8.69 -1.38 -20.42
C THR A 93 9.77 -0.38 -20.84
N CYS A 94 9.36 0.69 -21.54
CA CYS A 94 10.24 1.75 -21.99
C CYS A 94 10.29 2.89 -20.96
N GLU A 95 11.08 2.72 -19.91
CA GLU A 95 11.37 3.81 -18.98
C GLU A 95 12.34 4.81 -19.63
N LEU A 96 11.93 6.07 -19.68
CA LEU A 96 12.71 7.22 -20.13
C LEU A 96 13.24 7.95 -18.89
N PRO A 97 14.56 8.07 -18.70
CA PRO A 97 15.13 8.83 -17.59
C PRO A 97 14.64 10.26 -17.58
N ARG A 98 14.38 10.78 -16.37
CA ARG A 98 13.77 12.09 -16.16
C ARG A 98 14.59 13.27 -16.70
N ASP A 99 15.89 13.07 -16.83
CA ASP A 99 16.93 14.01 -17.24
C ASP A 99 17.44 13.78 -18.67
N LEU A 100 16.87 12.82 -19.39
CA LEU A 100 17.29 12.50 -20.76
C LEU A 100 16.76 13.52 -21.76
N SER A 101 17.62 14.19 -22.54
CA SER A 101 17.15 15.19 -23.51
C SER A 101 16.14 14.59 -24.52
N PRO A 102 15.19 15.39 -25.04
CA PRO A 102 14.22 14.88 -26.00
C PRO A 102 14.83 14.24 -27.25
N GLU A 103 16.00 14.70 -27.69
CA GLU A 103 16.76 14.10 -28.80
C GLU A 103 17.27 12.70 -28.45
N ASP A 104 17.79 12.54 -27.23
CA ASP A 104 18.30 11.25 -26.76
C ASP A 104 17.18 10.25 -26.46
N MET A 105 15.98 10.74 -26.11
CA MET A 105 14.80 9.89 -25.95
C MET A 105 14.48 9.10 -27.23
N ILE A 106 14.67 9.69 -28.42
CA ILE A 106 14.39 9.01 -29.70
C ILE A 106 15.26 7.75 -29.84
N GLY A 107 16.54 7.86 -29.49
CA GLY A 107 17.48 6.73 -29.52
C GLY A 107 17.05 5.61 -28.57
N LEU A 108 16.62 5.98 -27.36
CA LEU A 108 16.13 5.03 -26.37
C LEU A 108 14.83 4.35 -26.81
N ILE A 109 13.86 5.11 -27.33
CA ILE A 109 12.59 4.59 -27.85
C ILE A 109 12.84 3.59 -28.99
N LYS A 110 13.71 3.92 -29.95
CA LYS A 110 14.07 3.01 -31.05
C LYS A 110 14.71 1.70 -30.54
N LYS A 111 15.53 1.78 -29.49
CA LYS A 111 16.15 0.61 -28.86
C LYS A 111 15.15 -0.26 -28.08
N GLN A 112 14.08 0.34 -27.54
CA GLN A 112 13.05 -0.36 -26.79
C GLN A 112 11.91 -0.90 -27.67
N ALA A 113 11.73 -0.33 -28.87
CA ALA A 113 10.70 -0.75 -29.82
C ALA A 113 10.67 -2.28 -30.11
N PRO A 114 11.79 -2.98 -30.37
CA PRO A 114 11.75 -4.43 -30.63
C PRO A 114 11.54 -5.29 -29.37
N LYS A 115 11.50 -4.69 -28.17
CA LYS A 115 11.39 -5.42 -26.89
C LYS A 115 9.99 -5.43 -26.30
N GLN A 116 9.02 -4.84 -26.99
CA GLN A 116 7.64 -4.77 -26.52
C GLN A 116 7.02 -6.17 -26.52
N LYS A 117 6.34 -6.52 -25.43
CA LYS A 117 5.64 -7.80 -25.27
C LYS A 117 4.14 -7.57 -25.32
N GLY A 118 3.42 -8.40 -26.06
CA GLY A 118 1.95 -8.39 -26.09
C GLY A 118 1.32 -7.20 -26.81
N THR A 119 2.10 -6.32 -27.44
CA THR A 119 1.60 -5.17 -28.21
C THR A 119 2.61 -4.73 -29.28
N ASN A 120 2.12 -4.11 -30.34
CA ASN A 120 2.95 -3.47 -31.39
C ASN A 120 3.26 -2.00 -31.09
N TRP A 121 2.75 -1.47 -29.97
CA TRP A 121 2.98 -0.11 -29.52
C TRP A 121 4.19 -0.06 -28.58
N VAL A 122 4.98 1.02 -28.65
CA VAL A 122 5.96 1.31 -27.60
C VAL A 122 5.25 2.07 -26.48
N LEU A 123 5.03 1.38 -25.36
CA LEU A 123 4.50 1.99 -24.15
C LEU A 123 5.66 2.36 -23.24
N GLY A 124 5.72 3.62 -22.80
CA GLY A 124 6.82 4.14 -22.01
C GLY A 124 6.40 5.28 -21.08
N HIS A 125 7.21 5.52 -20.07
CA HIS A 125 6.94 6.49 -18.99
C HIS A 125 8.25 7.11 -18.48
N GLY A 126 8.16 8.03 -17.52
CA GLY A 126 9.33 8.56 -16.78
C GLY A 126 9.91 9.88 -17.30
N TYR A 127 9.57 10.30 -18.53
CA TYR A 127 10.03 11.58 -19.07
C TYR A 127 9.52 12.77 -18.24
N SER A 128 10.32 13.84 -18.18
CA SER A 128 9.92 15.09 -17.53
C SER A 128 9.15 15.99 -18.48
N ILE A 129 7.94 16.40 -18.08
CA ILE A 129 7.16 17.42 -18.81
C ILE A 129 7.92 18.75 -18.85
N GLU A 130 8.62 19.13 -17.77
CA GLU A 130 9.41 20.37 -17.71
C GLU A 130 10.54 20.37 -18.73
N MET A 131 11.23 19.25 -18.89
CA MET A 131 12.31 19.12 -19.86
C MET A 131 11.79 19.19 -21.30
N MET A 132 10.63 18.59 -21.57
CA MET A 132 9.95 18.70 -22.87
C MET A 132 9.59 20.16 -23.17
N LEU A 133 9.05 20.90 -22.18
CA LEU A 133 8.72 22.32 -22.33
C LEU A 133 9.98 23.16 -22.60
N LYS A 134 11.04 23.00 -21.79
CA LYS A 134 12.30 23.72 -21.96
C LYS A 134 12.93 23.50 -23.33
N HIS A 135 12.92 22.25 -23.82
CA HIS A 135 13.43 21.94 -25.15
C HIS A 135 12.65 22.71 -26.23
N ILE A 136 11.31 22.74 -26.16
CA ILE A 136 10.47 23.51 -27.11
C ILE A 136 10.77 25.02 -27.01
N GLU A 137 10.85 25.56 -25.79
CA GLU A 137 11.17 26.98 -25.56
C GLU A 137 12.55 27.38 -26.09
N SER A 138 13.52 26.46 -26.02
CA SER A 138 14.87 26.66 -26.59
C SER A 138 14.93 26.50 -28.11
N GLY A 139 13.80 26.27 -28.78
CA GLY A 139 13.71 26.09 -30.23
C GLY A 139 13.92 24.67 -30.71
N GLY A 140 14.03 23.71 -29.80
CA GLY A 140 14.05 22.28 -30.09
C GLY A 140 12.76 21.80 -30.75
N ARG A 141 12.89 20.86 -31.69
CA ARG A 141 11.77 20.25 -32.42
C ARG A 141 12.02 18.76 -32.58
N SER A 142 10.96 17.96 -32.53
CA SER A 142 11.03 16.56 -32.93
C SER A 142 11.27 16.48 -34.44
N THR A 143 12.44 15.99 -34.85
CA THR A 143 12.72 15.60 -36.24
C THR A 143 12.55 14.09 -36.42
#